data_AF-A0ABD0PWQ0-F1
#
_entry.id   AF-A0ABD0PWQ0-F1
#
_cell.length_a   1.000
_cell.length_b   1.000
_cell.length_c   1.000
_cell.angle_alpha   90.00
_cell.angle_beta   90.00
_cell.angle_gamma   90.00
#
_symmetry.space_group_name_H-M   'P 1'
#
loop_
_entity.id
_entity.type
_entity.pdbx_description
1 polymer ?
#
loop_
_entity_poly.entity_id
_entity_poly.type
_entity_poly.pdbx_seq_one_letter_code
_entity_poly.pdbx_strand_id
1 'polypeptide(L)'
;ISCALSSTIGLRVFSDLDDGSGHAPVETLLYRWMEEGVDNSSEILQALDFNLEGKVNLSELTVALENELLSTKNSIHQAALVSFKAEIRHLL
;
A
#
# COMPACT_ATOMS: atom_id res chain seq x y z
N ILE A 1 14.72 16.69 -26.43
CA ILE A 1 14.34 17.02 -25.04
C ILE A 1 12.87 16.69 -24.90
N SER A 2 12.34 15.88 -24.00
CA SER A 2 12.90 15.01 -22.96
C SER A 2 12.04 13.74 -23.01
N CYS A 3 12.63 12.56 -22.80
CA CYS A 3 11.84 11.38 -22.49
C CYS A 3 11.13 11.68 -21.18
N ALA A 4 9.84 12.01 -21.22
CA ALA A 4 8.98 11.91 -20.06
C ALA A 4 8.91 10.42 -19.75
N LEU A 5 9.85 9.94 -18.93
CA LEU A 5 9.63 8.74 -18.15
C LEU A 5 8.31 9.03 -17.44
N SER A 6 7.23 8.45 -17.93
CA SER A 6 6.01 8.28 -17.15
C SER A 6 6.45 7.40 -16.00
N SER A 7 7.04 8.05 -15.00
CA SER A 7 7.43 7.45 -13.76
C SER A 7 6.10 7.11 -13.15
N THR A 8 5.65 5.88 -13.38
CA THR A 8 4.65 5.23 -12.57
C THR A 8 5.31 5.03 -11.20
N ILE A 9 5.62 6.13 -10.51
CA ILE A 9 5.69 6.14 -9.06
C ILE A 9 4.23 5.90 -8.68
N GLY A 10 3.86 4.61 -8.75
CA GLY A 10 2.74 4.11 -7.99
C GLY A 10 2.95 4.62 -6.57
N LEU A 11 1.88 5.05 -5.94
CA LEU A 11 1.92 5.51 -4.56
C LEU A 11 2.72 4.52 -3.75
N ARG A 12 3.87 4.91 -3.21
CA ARG A 12 4.58 4.05 -2.27
C ARG A 12 3.98 4.28 -0.90
N VAL A 13 2.84 3.64 -0.68
CA VAL A 13 2.32 3.47 0.68
C VAL A 13 3.40 2.71 1.45
N PHE A 14 3.61 3.08 2.72
CA PHE A 14 4.69 2.52 3.58
C PHE A 14 6.10 2.95 3.21
N SER A 15 6.30 4.11 2.57
CA SER A 15 7.64 4.68 2.35
C SER A 15 8.42 4.84 3.67
N ASP A 16 7.73 5.09 4.80
CA ASP A 16 8.35 5.16 6.12
C ASP A 16 8.86 3.82 6.65
N LEU A 17 8.36 2.70 6.12
CA LEU A 17 8.83 1.35 6.42
C LEU A 17 9.92 0.88 5.46
N ASP A 18 10.09 1.56 4.33
CA ASP A 18 11.07 1.21 3.32
C ASP A 18 12.45 1.73 3.73
N ASP A 19 13.40 0.81 3.94
CA ASP A 19 14.81 1.13 4.20
C ASP A 19 15.60 1.44 2.90
N GLY A 20 14.89 1.52 1.76
CA GLY A 20 15.45 1.69 0.43
C GLY A 20 15.57 0.37 -0.35
N SER A 21 15.15 -0.76 0.24
CA SER A 21 15.14 -2.06 -0.44
C SER A 21 13.83 -2.37 -1.18
N GLY A 22 12.78 -1.55 -1.01
CA GLY A 22 11.43 -1.80 -1.51
C GLY A 22 10.65 -2.87 -0.74
N HIS A 23 11.19 -3.30 0.41
CA HIS A 23 10.62 -4.34 1.26
C HIS A 23 10.63 -3.91 2.72
N ALA A 24 9.67 -4.41 3.50
CA ALA A 24 9.65 -4.23 4.94
C ALA A 24 9.53 -5.59 5.65
N PRO A 25 10.08 -5.76 6.87
CA PRO A 25 9.77 -6.91 7.71
C PRO A 25 8.27 -6.97 8.00
N VAL A 26 7.67 -8.16 7.89
CA VAL A 26 6.23 -8.32 8.11
C VAL A 26 5.83 -7.87 9.50
N GLU A 27 6.60 -8.22 10.53
CA GLU A 27 6.34 -7.83 11.92
C GLU A 27 6.24 -6.31 12.09
N THR A 28 7.10 -5.56 11.40
CA THR A 28 7.09 -4.09 11.44
C THR A 28 5.83 -3.52 10.79
N LEU A 29 5.40 -4.09 9.66
CA LEU A 29 4.15 -3.70 9.01
C LEU A 29 2.94 -4.01 9.89
N LEU A 30 2.86 -5.22 10.47
CA LEU A 30 1.76 -5.62 11.34
C LEU A 30 1.66 -4.73 12.58
N TYR A 31 2.82 -4.41 13.18
CA TYR A 31 2.88 -3.48 14.30
C TYR A 31 2.37 -2.09 13.92
N ARG A 32 2.82 -1.54 12.77
CA ARG A 32 2.34 -0.25 12.29
C ARG A 32 0.84 -0.24 12.04
N TRP A 33 0.29 -1.28 11.40
CA TRP A 33 -1.15 -1.40 11.21
C TRP A 33 -1.91 -1.43 12.52
N MET A 34 -1.41 -2.18 13.52
CA MET A 34 -2.01 -2.21 14.85
C MET A 34 -1.97 -0.84 15.54
N GLU A 35 -0.86 -0.10 15.47
CA GLU A 35 -0.75 1.26 16.02
C GLU A 35 -1.75 2.24 15.40
N GLU A 36 -2.03 2.08 14.11
CA GLU A 36 -3.01 2.89 13.38
C GLU A 36 -4.46 2.37 13.54
N GLY A 37 -4.67 1.35 14.39
CA GLY A 37 -6.00 0.82 14.75
C GLY A 37 -6.54 -0.30 13.85
N VAL A 38 -5.68 -0.97 13.09
CA VAL A 38 -6.01 -2.16 12.29
C VAL A 38 -5.64 -3.42 13.07
N ASP A 39 -6.56 -3.87 13.93
CA ASP A 39 -6.34 -5.00 14.85
C ASP A 39 -6.17 -6.36 14.14
N ASN A 40 -6.87 -6.56 13.02
CA ASN A 40 -6.86 -7.80 12.22
C ASN A 40 -5.82 -7.78 11.09
N SER A 41 -4.67 -7.17 11.36
CA SER A 41 -3.60 -6.93 10.38
C SER A 41 -3.06 -8.22 9.74
N SER A 42 -2.96 -9.30 10.53
CA SER A 42 -2.45 -10.58 10.06
C SER A 42 -3.42 -11.27 9.11
N GLU A 43 -4.71 -11.25 9.44
CA GLU A 43 -5.77 -11.83 8.62
C GLU A 43 -5.92 -11.07 7.29
N ILE A 44 -5.79 -9.74 7.32
CA ILE A 44 -5.78 -8.92 6.10
C ILE A 44 -4.60 -9.32 5.20
N LEU A 45 -3.40 -9.45 5.76
CA LEU A 45 -2.22 -9.81 4.97
C LEU A 45 -2.38 -11.19 4.31
N GLN A 46 -2.91 -12.16 5.06
CA GLN A 46 -3.23 -13.49 4.52
C GLN A 46 -4.34 -13.45 3.45
N ALA A 47 -5.37 -12.65 3.64
CA ALA A 47 -6.44 -12.48 2.65
C ALA A 47 -5.93 -11.85 1.34
N LEU A 48 -4.87 -11.04 1.42
CA LEU A 48 -4.16 -10.47 0.28
C LEU A 48 -3.12 -11.43 -0.33
N ASP A 49 -3.05 -12.68 0.13
CA ASP A 49 -2.11 -13.72 -0.33
C ASP A 49 -0.64 -13.46 0.03
N PHE A 50 -0.37 -12.68 1.08
CA PHE A 50 0.99 -12.46 1.58
C PHE A 50 1.35 -13.43 2.71
N ASN A 51 2.63 -13.81 2.71
CA ASN A 51 3.17 -14.63 3.79
C ASN A 51 3.42 -13.79 5.05
N LEU A 52 3.17 -14.37 6.23
CA LEU A 52 3.42 -13.70 7.51
C LEU A 52 4.90 -13.78 7.96
N GLU A 53 5.72 -14.57 7.27
CA GLU A 53 7.13 -14.76 7.60
C GLU A 53 8.04 -14.03 6.62
N GLY A 54 9.07 -13.36 7.16
CA GLY A 54 10.12 -12.72 6.39
C GLY A 54 9.79 -11.26 6.04
N LYS A 55 9.87 -10.94 4.75
CA LYS A 55 9.71 -9.57 4.24
C LYS A 55 8.57 -9.51 3.24
N VAL A 56 7.81 -8.42 3.31
CA VAL A 56 6.75 -8.09 2.36
C VAL A 56 7.28 -7.07 1.34
N ASN A 57 6.93 -7.27 0.06
CA ASN A 57 7.19 -6.30 -0.99
C ASN A 57 6.14 -5.18 -0.91
N LEU A 58 6.58 -3.95 -0.67
CA LEU A 58 5.67 -2.82 -0.43
C LEU A 58 4.94 -2.38 -1.70
N SER A 59 5.55 -2.59 -2.88
CA SER A 59 4.91 -2.27 -4.16
C SER A 59 3.79 -3.27 -4.47
N GLU A 60 4.02 -4.56 -4.24
CA GLU A 60 2.98 -5.58 -4.41
C GLU A 60 1.85 -5.41 -3.40
N LEU A 61 2.17 -5.10 -2.14
CA LEU A 61 1.18 -4.83 -1.11
C LEU A 61 0.28 -3.65 -1.47
N THR A 62 0.88 -2.56 -1.97
CA THR A 62 0.12 -1.40 -2.46
C THR A 62 -0.86 -1.81 -3.55
N VAL A 63 -0.41 -2.58 -4.54
CA VAL A 63 -1.27 -3.04 -5.65
C VAL A 63 -2.40 -3.94 -5.14
N ALA A 64 -2.12 -4.85 -4.20
CA ALA A 64 -3.13 -5.74 -3.63
C ALA A 64 -4.22 -4.96 -2.88
N LEU A 65 -3.84 -3.97 -2.07
CA LEU A 65 -4.79 -3.08 -1.39
C LEU A 65 -5.63 -2.26 -2.39
N GLU A 66 -5.00 -1.74 -3.45
CA GLU A 66 -5.73 -1.04 -4.51
C GLU A 66 -6.76 -1.94 -5.20
N ASN A 67 -6.40 -3.19 -5.47
CA ASN A 67 -7.31 -4.15 -6.10
C ASN A 67 -8.52 -4.46 -5.22
N GLU A 68 -8.34 -4.64 -3.91
CA GLU A 68 -9.45 -4.84 -2.98
C GLU A 68 -10.38 -3.62 -2.94
N LEU A 69 -9.83 -2.41 -2.90
CA LEU A 69 -10.62 -1.18 -2.92
C LEU A 69 -11.37 -0.98 -4.25
N LEU A 70 -10.77 -1.33 -5.39
CA LEU A 70 -11.42 -1.27 -6.70
C LEU A 70 -12.48 -2.37 -6.89
N SER A 71 -12.30 -3.52 -6.24
CA SER A 71 -13.25 -4.64 -6.25
C SER A 71 -14.55 -4.28 -5.54
N THR A 72 -14.49 -3.39 -4.54
CA THR A 72 -15.70 -2.80 -3.98
C THR A 72 -16.39 -1.95 -5.07
N LYS A 73 -17.51 -2.42 -5.63
CA LYS A 73 -18.34 -1.69 -6.62
C LYS A 73 -18.99 -0.41 -6.05
N ASN A 74 -18.42 0.14 -4.98
CA ASN A 74 -18.92 1.29 -4.26
C ASN A 74 -18.22 2.55 -4.78
N SER A 75 -18.94 3.36 -5.55
CA SER A 75 -18.44 4.60 -6.15
C SER A 75 -17.90 5.61 -5.12
N ILE A 76 -18.38 5.55 -3.87
CA ILE A 76 -17.89 6.42 -2.78
C ILE A 76 -16.48 6.00 -2.38
N HIS A 77 -16.21 4.70 -2.26
CA HIS A 77 -14.88 4.19 -1.94
C HIS A 77 -13.89 4.49 -3.06
N GLN A 78 -14.32 4.39 -4.31
CA GLN A 78 -13.51 4.77 -5.47
C GLN A 78 -13.18 6.27 -5.47
N ALA A 79 -14.16 7.13 -5.18
CA ALA A 79 -13.93 8.58 -5.07
C ALA A 79 -12.97 8.92 -3.93
N ALA A 80 -13.14 8.29 -2.76
CA ALA A 80 -12.23 8.45 -1.62
C ALA A 80 -10.80 8.00 -1.97
N LEU A 81 -10.65 6.82 -2.57
CA LEU A 81 -9.35 6.30 -3.03
C LEU A 81 -8.70 7.29 -3.99
N VAL A 82 -9.38 7.68 -5.08
CA VAL A 82 -8.82 8.63 -6.06
C VAL A 82 -8.42 9.95 -5.41
N SER A 83 -9.20 10.43 -4.43
CA SER A 83 -8.89 11.66 -3.69
C SER A 83 -7.63 11.51 -2.85
N PHE A 84 -7.50 10.44 -2.06
CA PHE A 84 -6.29 10.16 -1.28
C PHE A 84 -5.06 9.94 -2.20
N LYS A 85 -5.23 9.22 -3.31
CA LYS A 85 -4.17 9.03 -4.32
C LYS A 85 -3.69 10.35 -4.92
N ALA A 86 -4.61 11.29 -5.17
CA ALA A 86 -4.26 12.61 -5.69
C ALA A 86 -3.53 13.44 -4.64
N GLU A 87 -4.01 13.44 -3.40
CA GLU A 87 -3.40 14.20 -2.29
C GLU A 87 -2.00 13.70 -1.94
N ILE A 88 -1.80 12.38 -1.78
CA ILE A 88 -0.48 11.82 -1.45
C ILE A 88 0.54 12.13 -2.56
N ARG A 89 0.13 12.10 -3.84
CA ARG A 89 1.01 12.52 -4.95
C ARG A 89 1.31 14.02 -4.97
N HIS A 90 0.47 14.84 -4.35
CA HIS A 90 0.73 16.27 -4.23
C HIS A 90 1.70 16.58 -3.08
N LEU A 91 1.74 15.72 -2.06
CA LEU A 91 2.58 15.87 -0.86
C LEU A 91 3.97 15.21 -0.97
N LEU A 92 4.17 14.30 -1.93
CA LEU A 92 5.45 13.63 -2.26
C LEU A 92 6.18 14.32 -3.41
#